data_AF-A0A286A8Q9-F1
#
_entry.id   AF-A0A286A8Q9-F1
#
_cell.length_a   1.000
_cell.length_b   1.000
_cell.length_c   1.000
_cell.angle_alpha   90.00
_cell.angle_beta   90.00
_cell.angle_gamma   90.00
#
_symmetry.space_group_name_H-M   'P 1'
#
loop_
_entity.id
_entity.type
_entity.pdbx_description
1 polymer ?
#
loop_
_entity_poly.entity_id
_entity_poly.type
_entity_poly.pdbx_seq_one_letter_code
_entity_poly.pdbx_strand_id
1 'polypeptide(L)'
;MKNLRLSLLATLLVFASLSSVKAQKGVLYAKFPESFEVTDQVFEPGYKKKSLVFPTGKWWFYGGLVDSTGNDRASSGKYAVRLNKNNTVPCYLQMNFDVKNGASKVIVWYSSYGAKADKSATFRLEYSTDQGKTWTQTGEDIVAKIKNKQGATFTTDIAGPVRFRIHKLALGNGDEDPNIANGRLSIDDFAVYQN
;
A
#
# COMPACT_ATOMS: atom_id res chain seq x y z
N MET A 1 62.37 -2.74 9.01
CA MET A 1 61.25 -2.44 9.94
C MET A 1 60.42 -1.33 9.31
N LYS A 2 59.09 -1.55 9.23
CA LYS A 2 58.16 -0.80 8.37
C LYS A 2 57.85 0.61 8.90
N ASN A 3 57.84 1.57 8.00
CA ASN A 3 57.46 2.97 8.25
C ASN A 3 55.99 3.08 8.65
N LEU A 4 55.74 3.68 9.82
CA LEU A 4 54.41 3.98 10.34
C LEU A 4 53.93 5.32 9.75
N ARG A 5 53.03 5.28 8.77
CA ARG A 5 52.30 6.47 8.32
C ARG A 5 51.03 6.61 9.17
N LEU A 6 51.01 7.63 10.03
CA LEU A 6 49.85 8.03 10.82
C LEU A 6 48.92 8.85 9.91
N SER A 7 47.87 8.23 9.36
CA SER A 7 46.86 8.96 8.58
C SER A 7 45.81 9.54 9.52
N LEU A 8 45.74 10.87 9.55
CA LEU A 8 44.73 11.67 10.22
C LEU A 8 43.35 11.38 9.58
N LEU A 9 42.46 10.67 10.28
CA LEU A 9 41.09 10.45 9.81
C LEU A 9 40.22 11.62 10.27
N ALA A 10 39.78 12.43 9.31
CA ALA A 10 38.88 13.55 9.53
C ALA A 10 37.51 13.04 10.01
N THR A 11 37.10 13.45 11.21
CA THR A 11 35.74 13.23 11.72
C THR A 11 34.77 14.08 10.90
N LEU A 12 34.09 13.46 9.93
CA LEU A 12 33.01 14.07 9.17
C LEU A 12 31.79 14.22 10.08
N LEU A 13 31.60 15.40 10.67
CA LEU A 13 30.38 15.76 11.38
C LEU A 13 29.26 15.95 10.33
N VAL A 14 28.42 14.94 10.14
CA VAL A 14 27.21 15.06 9.31
C VAL A 14 26.22 15.94 10.07
N PHE A 15 26.08 17.20 9.64
CA PHE A 15 24.92 18.01 9.97
C PHE A 15 23.71 17.40 9.27
N ALA A 16 23.03 16.46 9.93
CA ALA A 16 21.66 16.14 9.57
C ALA A 16 20.84 17.42 9.77
N SER A 17 20.33 17.97 8.67
CA SER A 17 19.41 19.11 8.72
C SER A 17 18.20 18.73 9.59
N LEU A 18 17.85 19.63 10.51
CA LEU A 18 16.71 19.54 11.42
C LEU A 18 15.34 19.43 10.71
N SER A 19 15.30 19.41 9.38
CA SER A 19 14.10 19.08 8.60
C SER A 19 13.78 17.58 8.57
N SER A 20 14.73 16.71 8.94
CA SER A 20 14.54 15.25 8.98
C SER A 20 14.03 14.71 10.33
N VAL A 21 13.85 15.57 11.35
CA VAL A 21 13.25 15.22 12.65
C VAL A 21 11.89 15.93 12.82
N LYS A 22 11.07 15.96 11.76
CA LYS A 22 9.62 15.88 11.98
C LYS A 22 9.37 14.44 12.43
N ALA A 23 9.59 14.18 13.72
CA ALA A 23 9.22 12.93 14.35
C ALA A 23 7.82 12.57 13.85
N GLN A 24 7.75 11.42 13.16
CA GLN A 24 6.57 10.70 12.71
C GLN A 24 5.32 11.13 13.49
N LYS A 25 4.63 12.18 13.02
CA LYS A 25 3.44 12.70 13.71
C LYS A 25 2.37 11.61 13.75
N GLY A 26 1.62 11.53 14.82
CA GLY A 26 0.38 10.77 14.87
C GLY A 26 0.42 9.41 15.56
N VAL A 27 -0.60 9.15 16.37
CA VAL A 27 -0.88 7.83 16.96
C VAL A 27 -1.57 6.95 15.92
N LEU A 28 -1.20 5.68 15.83
CA LEU A 28 -1.89 4.68 14.99
C LEU A 28 -3.38 4.65 15.37
N TYR A 29 -4.28 4.72 14.39
CA TYR A 29 -5.71 4.56 14.68
C TYR A 29 -5.98 3.18 15.30
N ALA A 30 -6.91 3.12 16.26
CA ALA A 30 -7.30 1.84 16.85
C ALA A 30 -7.74 0.85 15.77
N LYS A 31 -7.39 -0.43 15.95
CA LYS A 31 -7.63 -1.55 15.01
C LYS A 31 -6.83 -1.51 13.71
N PHE A 32 -6.05 -0.46 13.45
CA PHE A 32 -5.04 -0.48 12.40
C PHE A 32 -3.75 -1.15 12.93
N PRO A 33 -2.92 -1.78 12.07
CA PRO A 33 -3.14 -1.98 10.63
C PRO A 33 -4.34 -2.88 10.32
N GLU A 34 -5.00 -2.63 9.19
CA GLU A 34 -5.92 -3.59 8.60
C GLU A 34 -5.13 -4.72 7.95
N SER A 35 -5.18 -5.91 8.54
CA SER A 35 -4.51 -7.13 8.08
C SER A 35 -5.39 -7.98 7.15
N PHE A 36 -6.63 -7.55 6.89
CA PHE A 36 -7.62 -8.28 6.09
C PHE A 36 -7.96 -9.68 6.61
N GLU A 37 -7.72 -9.91 7.91
CA GLU A 37 -8.07 -11.12 8.63
C GLU A 37 -9.51 -11.07 9.15
N VAL A 38 -10.21 -12.18 9.04
CA VAL A 38 -11.56 -12.35 9.59
C VAL A 38 -11.82 -13.83 9.87
N THR A 39 -12.43 -14.12 11.00
CA THR A 39 -12.65 -15.49 11.49
C THR A 39 -13.80 -16.20 10.78
N ASP A 40 -14.84 -15.45 10.38
CA ASP A 40 -16.14 -16.02 10.00
C ASP A 40 -16.64 -15.53 8.63
N GLN A 41 -15.74 -15.08 7.75
CA GLN A 41 -16.10 -14.65 6.40
C GLN A 41 -15.59 -15.63 5.34
N VAL A 42 -16.51 -16.10 4.50
CA VAL A 42 -16.14 -16.78 3.26
C VAL A 42 -15.82 -15.73 2.22
N PHE A 43 -14.58 -15.71 1.74
CA PHE A 43 -14.18 -14.81 0.66
C PHE A 43 -14.73 -15.29 -0.67
N GLU A 44 -15.56 -14.45 -1.31
CA GLU A 44 -16.03 -14.73 -2.65
C GLU A 44 -14.85 -14.77 -3.64
N PRO A 45 -14.74 -15.82 -4.48
CA PRO A 45 -13.69 -15.90 -5.48
C PRO A 45 -13.89 -14.87 -6.60
N GLY A 46 -12.80 -14.59 -7.32
CA GLY A 46 -12.82 -13.75 -8.52
C GLY A 46 -12.82 -12.23 -8.27
N TYR A 47 -12.62 -11.49 -9.36
CA TYR A 47 -12.29 -10.06 -9.36
C TYR A 47 -13.52 -9.13 -9.53
N LYS A 48 -14.67 -9.51 -8.96
CA LYS A 48 -15.92 -8.76 -9.06
C LYS A 48 -15.97 -7.57 -8.10
N LYS A 49 -16.92 -6.65 -8.32
CA LYS A 49 -17.29 -5.60 -7.34
C LYS A 49 -17.84 -6.27 -6.09
N LYS A 50 -17.31 -5.93 -4.91
CA LYS A 50 -17.82 -6.44 -3.63
C LYS A 50 -17.48 -5.51 -2.48
N SER A 51 -18.16 -5.70 -1.36
CA SER A 51 -17.77 -5.12 -0.09
C SER A 51 -17.60 -6.18 0.97
N LEU A 52 -16.52 -6.08 1.73
CA LEU A 52 -16.20 -6.98 2.83
C LEU A 52 -16.05 -6.14 4.11
N VAL A 53 -16.28 -6.76 5.26
CA VAL A 53 -16.18 -6.09 6.56
C VAL A 53 -15.00 -6.69 7.30
N PHE A 54 -14.06 -5.84 7.67
CA PHE A 54 -12.85 -6.20 8.40
C PHE A 54 -12.80 -5.44 9.74
N PRO A 55 -11.84 -5.74 10.64
CA PRO A 55 -11.76 -5.07 11.94
C PRO A 55 -11.76 -3.54 11.86
N THR A 56 -11.13 -2.93 10.85
CA THR A 56 -11.13 -1.47 10.68
C THR A 56 -12.44 -0.89 10.15
N GLY A 57 -13.24 -1.67 9.43
CA GLY A 57 -14.52 -1.24 8.87
C GLY A 57 -14.89 -1.93 7.56
N LYS A 58 -15.85 -1.34 6.83
CA LYS A 58 -16.29 -1.84 5.52
C LYS A 58 -15.35 -1.36 4.42
N TRP A 59 -14.84 -2.30 3.63
CA TRP A 59 -14.01 -2.03 2.47
C TRP A 59 -14.74 -2.39 1.18
N TRP A 60 -14.56 -1.57 0.15
CA TRP A 60 -15.10 -1.81 -1.19
C TRP A 60 -13.97 -2.20 -2.14
N PHE A 61 -14.23 -3.21 -2.96
CA PHE A 61 -13.29 -3.81 -3.88
C PHE A 61 -13.83 -3.69 -5.30
N TYR A 62 -12.95 -3.36 -6.24
CA TYR A 62 -13.19 -3.51 -7.65
C TYR A 62 -11.95 -4.09 -8.33
N GLY A 63 -12.11 -5.21 -9.03
CA GLY A 63 -10.96 -5.91 -9.57
C GLY A 63 -10.05 -6.51 -8.49
N GLY A 64 -10.60 -6.80 -7.31
CA GLY A 64 -9.86 -7.29 -6.15
C GLY A 64 -10.55 -8.47 -5.45
N LEU A 65 -9.76 -9.28 -4.76
CA LEU A 65 -10.21 -10.39 -3.91
C LEU A 65 -9.29 -10.53 -2.70
N VAL A 66 -9.72 -11.32 -1.70
CA VAL A 66 -8.89 -11.72 -0.56
C VAL A 66 -8.65 -13.22 -0.64
N ASP A 67 -7.40 -13.63 -0.48
CA ASP A 67 -6.96 -15.01 -0.68
C ASP A 67 -5.68 -15.27 0.14
N SER A 68 -5.29 -16.53 0.26
CA SER A 68 -4.18 -17.00 1.09
C SER A 68 -3.25 -17.96 0.35
N THR A 69 -3.05 -17.76 -0.95
CA THR A 69 -2.06 -18.55 -1.69
C THR A 69 -0.66 -18.14 -1.26
N GLY A 70 0.33 -19.03 -1.45
CA GLY A 70 1.72 -18.70 -1.15
C GLY A 70 2.31 -17.52 -1.94
N ASN A 71 1.62 -17.06 -2.99
CA ASN A 71 2.00 -15.89 -3.79
C ASN A 71 1.41 -14.58 -3.24
N ASP A 72 0.32 -14.63 -2.46
CA ASP A 72 -0.25 -13.43 -1.83
C ASP A 72 0.69 -12.86 -0.78
N ARG A 73 1.41 -13.74 -0.08
CA ARG A 73 2.47 -13.39 0.88
C ARG A 73 1.97 -12.35 1.89
N ALA A 74 0.95 -12.74 2.65
CA ALA A 74 0.49 -11.95 3.79
C ALA A 74 1.69 -11.58 4.68
N SER A 75 1.80 -10.30 5.05
CA SER A 75 2.83 -9.82 5.98
C SER A 75 2.42 -10.05 7.43
N SER A 76 1.11 -10.17 7.68
CA SER A 76 0.57 -10.65 8.95
C SER A 76 -0.59 -11.61 8.69
N GLY A 77 -0.86 -12.54 9.62
CA GLY A 77 -1.95 -13.48 9.45
C GLY A 77 -1.77 -14.45 8.27
N LYS A 78 -2.88 -14.75 7.59
CA LYS A 78 -3.01 -15.77 6.54
C LYS A 78 -3.41 -15.17 5.19
N TYR A 79 -4.16 -14.08 5.17
CA TYR A 79 -4.82 -13.54 4.01
C TYR A 79 -4.17 -12.22 3.56
N ALA A 80 -4.26 -11.93 2.26
CA ALA A 80 -3.95 -10.61 1.74
C ALA A 80 -4.90 -10.24 0.60
N VAL A 81 -4.95 -8.96 0.26
CA VAL A 81 -5.71 -8.46 -0.88
C VAL A 81 -4.91 -8.67 -2.17
N ARG A 82 -5.53 -9.24 -3.20
CA ARG A 82 -4.98 -9.37 -4.54
C ARG A 82 -5.80 -8.55 -5.54
N LEU A 83 -5.17 -7.60 -6.21
CA LEU A 83 -5.78 -6.85 -7.33
C LEU A 83 -5.35 -7.44 -8.68
N ASN A 84 -6.27 -7.41 -9.66
CA ASN A 84 -6.13 -8.16 -10.90
C ASN A 84 -5.01 -7.66 -11.83
N LYS A 85 -4.52 -8.55 -12.70
CA LYS A 85 -3.68 -8.20 -13.86
C LYS A 85 -4.53 -7.79 -15.06
N ASN A 86 -3.89 -7.22 -16.07
CA ASN A 86 -4.45 -6.95 -17.40
C ASN A 86 -5.75 -6.14 -17.39
N ASN A 87 -5.97 -5.36 -16.32
CA ASN A 87 -7.16 -4.56 -16.17
C ASN A 87 -7.09 -3.33 -17.11
N THR A 88 -8.12 -3.16 -17.92
CA THR A 88 -8.35 -1.99 -18.80
C THR A 88 -9.15 -0.88 -18.10
N VAL A 89 -9.75 -1.21 -16.96
CA VAL A 89 -10.33 -0.26 -16.01
C VAL A 89 -9.58 -0.38 -14.69
N PRO A 90 -9.33 0.70 -13.93
CA PRO A 90 -8.53 0.59 -12.70
C PRO A 90 -9.13 -0.37 -11.67
N CYS A 91 -8.26 -0.97 -10.85
CA CYS A 91 -8.71 -1.75 -9.70
C CYS A 91 -8.63 -0.90 -8.44
N TYR A 92 -9.56 -1.11 -7.52
CA TYR A 92 -9.66 -0.34 -6.28
C TYR A 92 -9.76 -1.26 -5.07
N LEU A 93 -9.02 -0.90 -4.02
CA LEU A 93 -9.25 -1.32 -2.64
C LEU A 93 -9.52 -0.04 -1.84
N GLN A 94 -10.76 0.16 -1.40
CA GLN A 94 -11.25 1.43 -0.90
C GLN A 94 -11.86 1.29 0.48
N MET A 95 -11.50 2.18 1.40
CA MET A 95 -12.24 2.35 2.65
C MET A 95 -13.63 2.91 2.36
N ASN A 96 -14.67 2.32 2.94
CA ASN A 96 -16.04 2.85 2.89
C ASN A 96 -16.47 3.46 4.23
N PHE A 97 -15.51 4.02 4.95
CA PHE A 97 -15.63 4.71 6.23
C PHE A 97 -14.52 5.77 6.32
N ASP A 98 -14.74 6.79 7.15
CA ASP A 98 -13.75 7.84 7.40
C ASP A 98 -13.05 7.59 8.75
N VAL A 99 -11.75 7.85 8.80
CA VAL A 99 -11.08 8.13 10.07
C VAL A 99 -11.34 9.58 10.45
N LYS A 100 -11.53 9.89 11.74
CA LYS A 100 -12.15 11.17 12.16
C LYS A 100 -11.20 12.36 12.28
N ASN A 101 -9.96 12.13 12.70
CA ASN A 101 -9.00 13.16 13.12
C ASN A 101 -7.91 13.41 12.07
N GLY A 102 -8.24 13.25 10.78
CA GLY A 102 -7.25 13.40 9.73
C GLY A 102 -6.22 12.28 9.67
N ALA A 103 -5.18 12.50 8.88
CA ALA A 103 -4.07 11.57 8.76
C ALA A 103 -2.74 12.30 8.56
N SER A 104 -1.74 11.92 9.33
CA SER A 104 -0.34 12.36 9.20
C SER A 104 0.51 11.40 8.37
N LYS A 105 0.10 10.13 8.31
CA LYS A 105 0.88 9.06 7.69
C LYS A 105 0.00 7.87 7.33
N VAL A 106 0.27 7.26 6.20
CA VAL A 106 -0.25 5.95 5.80
C VAL A 106 0.91 5.01 5.50
N ILE A 107 0.84 3.77 5.99
CA ILE A 107 1.76 2.69 5.61
C ILE A 107 0.97 1.60 4.90
N VAL A 108 1.52 1.07 3.81
CA VAL A 108 0.90 -0.01 3.03
C VAL A 108 1.95 -1.07 2.73
N TRP A 109 1.67 -2.33 3.04
CA TRP A 109 2.55 -3.43 2.66
C TRP A 109 2.13 -4.00 1.31
N TYR A 110 3.05 -4.02 0.36
CA TYR A 110 2.76 -4.38 -1.02
C TYR A 110 3.84 -5.25 -1.67
N SER A 111 3.45 -5.99 -2.71
CA SER A 111 4.36 -6.74 -3.57
C SER A 111 3.73 -7.03 -4.94
N SER A 112 4.55 -7.38 -5.94
CA SER A 112 4.04 -8.09 -7.12
C SER A 112 3.65 -9.50 -6.70
N TYR A 113 2.43 -9.94 -7.06
CA TYR A 113 1.89 -11.24 -6.64
C TYR A 113 2.78 -12.42 -7.10
N GLY A 114 3.40 -12.35 -8.29
CA GLY A 114 4.13 -13.51 -8.81
C GLY A 114 5.25 -13.19 -9.79
N ALA A 115 6.37 -12.62 -9.35
CA ALA A 115 7.43 -12.10 -10.26
C ALA A 115 8.23 -13.09 -11.15
N LYS A 116 7.73 -14.30 -11.43
CA LYS A 116 8.22 -15.13 -12.55
C LYS A 116 7.13 -15.43 -13.60
N ALA A 117 5.86 -15.22 -13.26
CA ALA A 117 4.71 -15.39 -14.16
C ALA A 117 3.91 -14.10 -14.35
N ASP A 118 3.99 -13.17 -13.40
CA ASP A 118 3.37 -11.86 -13.46
C ASP A 118 4.39 -10.76 -13.69
N LYS A 119 3.98 -9.78 -14.50
CA LYS A 119 4.69 -8.52 -14.69
C LYS A 119 4.59 -7.65 -13.42
N SER A 120 5.28 -6.50 -13.40
CA SER A 120 5.10 -5.52 -12.33
C SER A 120 3.69 -4.93 -12.34
N ALA A 121 3.29 -4.34 -11.23
CA ALA A 121 2.03 -3.60 -11.09
C ALA A 121 2.31 -2.17 -10.63
N THR A 122 1.59 -1.20 -11.19
CA THR A 122 1.68 0.21 -10.76
C THR A 122 0.42 0.61 -10.00
N PHE A 123 0.59 1.24 -8.85
CA PHE A 123 -0.52 1.76 -8.04
C PHE A 123 -0.18 3.11 -7.41
N ARG A 124 -1.20 3.81 -6.94
CA ARG A 124 -1.10 5.02 -6.12
C ARG A 124 -2.02 4.93 -4.92
N LEU A 125 -1.70 5.72 -3.91
CA LEU A 125 -2.59 5.99 -2.79
C LEU A 125 -3.38 7.27 -3.10
N GLU A 126 -4.68 7.21 -2.91
CA GLU A 126 -5.57 8.37 -3.02
C GLU A 126 -6.39 8.51 -1.74
N TYR A 127 -6.78 9.75 -1.43
CA TYR A 127 -7.61 10.08 -0.29
C TYR A 127 -8.83 10.90 -0.71
N SER A 128 -9.86 10.90 0.13
CA SER A 128 -11.08 11.69 -0.03
C SER A 128 -11.51 12.27 1.30
N THR A 129 -11.88 13.55 1.29
CA THR A 129 -12.44 14.31 2.44
C THR A 129 -13.92 14.65 2.24
N ASP A 130 -14.54 14.15 1.17
CA ASP A 130 -15.94 14.39 0.80
C ASP A 130 -16.75 13.09 0.68
N GLN A 131 -16.36 12.10 1.49
CA GLN A 131 -17.00 10.79 1.58
C GLN A 131 -16.94 9.96 0.29
N GLY A 132 -15.91 10.19 -0.53
CA GLY A 132 -15.60 9.42 -1.74
C GLY A 132 -16.18 10.00 -3.03
N LYS A 133 -16.69 11.24 -3.02
CA LYS A 133 -17.16 11.93 -4.24
C LYS A 133 -15.99 12.32 -5.13
N THR A 134 -14.92 12.85 -4.54
CA THR A 134 -13.66 13.17 -5.21
C THR A 134 -12.48 12.49 -4.52
N TRP A 135 -11.41 12.26 -5.28
CA TRP A 135 -10.22 11.56 -4.82
C TRP A 135 -8.96 12.30 -5.26
N THR A 136 -8.06 12.54 -4.32
CA THR A 136 -6.79 13.22 -4.55
C THR A 136 -5.64 12.25 -4.29
N GLN A 137 -4.67 12.20 -5.20
CA GLN A 137 -3.47 11.40 -5.03
C GLN A 137 -2.59 11.93 -3.90
N THR A 138 -1.98 11.03 -3.14
CA THR A 138 -0.92 11.35 -2.17
C THR A 138 0.36 10.58 -2.51
N GLY A 139 1.49 11.30 -2.51
CA GLY A 139 2.76 10.76 -2.97
C GLY A 139 2.79 10.45 -4.47
N GLU A 140 3.82 9.73 -4.88
CA GLU A 140 4.04 9.31 -6.27
C GLU A 140 3.46 7.92 -6.56
N ASP A 141 3.35 7.59 -7.85
CA ASP A 141 3.07 6.22 -8.28
C ASP A 141 4.15 5.26 -7.80
N ILE A 142 3.73 4.08 -7.35
CA ILE A 142 4.61 3.00 -6.90
C ILE A 142 4.54 1.84 -7.89
N VAL A 143 5.71 1.36 -8.31
CA VAL A 143 5.85 0.17 -9.16
C VAL A 143 6.26 -1.03 -8.31
N ALA A 144 5.31 -1.94 -8.07
CA ALA A 144 5.54 -3.21 -7.40
C ALA A 144 6.24 -4.20 -8.35
N LYS A 145 7.55 -4.37 -8.16
CA LYS A 145 8.41 -5.26 -8.98
C LYS A 145 8.85 -6.52 -8.22
N ILE A 146 8.98 -6.42 -6.91
CA ILE A 146 9.50 -7.50 -6.06
C ILE A 146 8.39 -8.35 -5.46
N LYS A 147 8.71 -9.61 -5.18
CA LYS A 147 7.77 -10.56 -4.57
C LYS A 147 7.68 -10.41 -3.05
N ASN A 148 8.78 -10.02 -2.40
CA ASN A 148 8.79 -9.87 -0.96
C ASN A 148 7.96 -8.63 -0.61
N LYS A 149 7.05 -8.78 0.36
CA LYS A 149 6.29 -7.66 0.88
C LYS A 149 7.24 -6.57 1.35
N GLN A 150 6.95 -5.35 0.94
CA GLN A 150 7.67 -4.15 1.31
C GLN A 150 6.68 -3.09 1.78
N GLY A 151 7.06 -2.32 2.80
CA GLY A 151 6.27 -1.19 3.28
C GLY A 151 6.52 0.05 2.41
N ALA A 152 5.45 0.65 1.91
CA ALA A 152 5.46 2.02 1.43
C ALA A 152 4.94 2.94 2.53
N THR A 153 5.63 4.06 2.75
CA THR A 153 5.19 5.10 3.67
C THR A 153 4.81 6.35 2.89
N PHE A 154 3.58 6.82 3.11
CA PHE A 154 3.06 8.06 2.57
C PHE A 154 2.91 9.04 3.72
N THR A 155 3.70 10.10 3.72
CA THR A 155 3.53 11.21 4.68
C THR A 155 2.44 12.13 4.18
N THR A 156 1.48 12.45 5.05
CA THR A 156 0.34 13.32 4.75
C THR A 156 0.22 14.42 5.80
N ASP A 157 -0.63 15.40 5.55
CA ASP A 157 -1.02 16.43 6.53
C ASP A 157 -2.48 16.78 6.28
N ILE A 158 -3.35 15.78 6.42
CA ILE A 158 -4.79 15.89 6.13
C ILE A 158 -5.50 16.15 7.44
N ALA A 159 -6.31 17.20 7.50
CA ALA A 159 -7.16 17.52 8.64
C ALA A 159 -8.60 17.01 8.44
N GLY A 160 -9.30 16.75 9.54
CA GLY A 160 -10.71 16.34 9.54
C GLY A 160 -10.95 14.93 8.99
N PRO A 161 -12.21 14.54 8.81
CA PRO A 161 -12.55 13.20 8.33
C PRO A 161 -11.94 12.89 6.96
N VAL A 162 -11.31 11.71 6.84
CA VAL A 162 -10.66 11.27 5.59
C VAL A 162 -10.78 9.76 5.41
N ARG A 163 -10.91 9.32 4.15
CA ARG A 163 -10.80 7.90 3.75
C ARG A 163 -9.79 7.74 2.63
N PHE A 164 -9.28 6.53 2.47
CA PHE A 164 -8.25 6.21 1.50
C PHE A 164 -8.69 5.10 0.53
N ARG A 165 -8.04 5.04 -0.63
CA ARG A 165 -8.06 3.90 -1.53
C ARG A 165 -6.71 3.64 -2.16
N ILE A 166 -6.41 2.37 -2.39
CA ILE A 166 -5.39 1.94 -3.33
C ILE A 166 -6.02 1.95 -4.72
N HIS A 167 -5.43 2.72 -5.62
CA HIS A 167 -5.80 2.80 -7.02
C HIS A 167 -4.70 2.12 -7.84
N LYS A 168 -4.94 0.88 -8.27
CA LYS A 168 -4.05 0.19 -9.22
C LYS A 168 -4.42 0.60 -10.63
N LEU A 169 -3.43 1.08 -11.38
CA LEU A 169 -3.62 1.64 -12.72
C LEU A 169 -4.14 0.61 -13.72
N ALA A 170 -4.84 1.12 -14.73
CA ALA A 170 -5.25 0.35 -15.89
C ALA A 170 -4.26 0.57 -17.03
N LEU A 171 -3.29 -0.34 -17.15
CA LEU A 171 -2.24 -0.23 -18.15
C LEU A 171 -2.54 -1.06 -19.41
N GLY A 172 -3.69 -1.74 -19.48
CA GLY A 172 -4.09 -2.58 -20.61
C GLY A 172 -3.72 -4.06 -20.44
N ASN A 173 -3.87 -4.85 -21.52
CA ASN A 173 -3.65 -6.30 -21.49
C ASN A 173 -2.18 -6.65 -21.78
N GLY A 174 -1.44 -7.04 -20.74
CA GLY A 174 -0.06 -7.48 -20.87
C GLY A 174 0.11 -8.88 -21.47
N ASP A 175 -0.95 -9.67 -21.60
CA ASP A 175 -0.90 -10.94 -22.32
C ASP A 175 -0.98 -10.71 -23.84
N GLU A 176 -1.53 -9.57 -24.29
CA GLU A 176 -1.58 -9.16 -25.71
C GLU A 176 -0.36 -8.33 -26.13
N ASP A 177 0.09 -7.40 -25.28
CA ASP A 177 1.31 -6.61 -25.52
C ASP A 177 2.38 -6.90 -24.45
N PRO A 178 3.54 -7.49 -24.81
CA PRO A 178 4.61 -7.78 -23.86
C PRO A 178 5.18 -6.54 -23.18
N ASN A 179 5.06 -5.33 -23.77
CA ASN A 179 5.56 -4.09 -23.19
C ASN A 179 4.66 -3.51 -22.09
N ILE A 180 3.41 -3.97 -22.00
CA ILE A 180 2.48 -3.54 -20.94
C ILE A 180 2.78 -4.28 -19.65
N ALA A 181 3.33 -3.58 -18.65
CA ALA A 181 3.62 -4.13 -17.33
C ALA A 181 2.42 -3.98 -16.38
N ASN A 182 1.44 -4.88 -16.50
CA ASN A 182 0.18 -4.82 -15.76
C ASN A 182 -0.14 -6.11 -14.98
N GLY A 183 0.78 -6.56 -14.12
CA GLY A 183 0.60 -7.75 -13.30
C GLY A 183 -0.36 -7.57 -12.13
N ARG A 184 -0.55 -8.65 -11.35
CA ARG A 184 -1.35 -8.60 -10.12
C ARG A 184 -0.57 -7.94 -8.98
N LEU A 185 -1.28 -7.19 -8.15
CA LEU A 185 -0.74 -6.51 -6.97
C LEU A 185 -1.23 -7.20 -5.71
N SER A 186 -0.34 -7.51 -4.77
CA SER A 186 -0.71 -7.94 -3.42
C SER A 186 -0.60 -6.77 -2.44
N ILE A 187 -1.65 -6.53 -1.64
CA ILE A 187 -1.75 -5.48 -0.60
C ILE A 187 -2.12 -6.13 0.74
N ASP A 188 -1.50 -5.66 1.81
CA ASP A 188 -1.72 -6.12 3.18
C ASP A 188 -1.32 -5.02 4.17
N ASP A 189 -1.63 -5.19 5.45
CA ASP A 189 -1.24 -4.34 6.58
C ASP A 189 -1.35 -2.84 6.26
N PHE A 190 -2.56 -2.40 5.92
CA PHE A 190 -2.84 -0.99 5.64
C PHE A 190 -2.97 -0.24 6.96
N ALA A 191 -2.09 0.71 7.27
CA ALA A 191 -2.05 1.45 8.53
C ALA A 191 -2.27 2.95 8.31
N VAL A 192 -3.09 3.59 9.16
CA VAL A 192 -3.31 5.04 9.16
C VAL A 192 -2.96 5.62 10.53
N TYR A 193 -2.26 6.74 10.56
CA TYR A 193 -1.88 7.47 11.77
C TYR A 193 -2.63 8.80 11.82
N GLN A 194 -3.14 9.16 13.00
CA GLN A 194 -3.88 10.40 13.29
C GLN A 194 -3.04 11.65 12.98
N ASN A 195 -3.65 12.74 12.50
CA ASN A 195 -2.95 14.02 12.36
C ASN A 195 -2.83 14.79 13.67
#